data_AF-A0A3C0VV01-F1
#
_entry.id   AF-A0A3C0VV01-F1
#
_cell.length_a   1.000
_cell.length_b   1.000
_cell.length_c   1.000
_cell.angle_alpha   90.00
_cell.angle_beta   90.00
_cell.angle_gamma   90.00
#
_symmetry.space_group_name_H-M   'P 1'
#
loop_
_entity.id
_entity.type
_entity.pdbx_description
1 polymer ?
#
loop_
_entity_poly.entity_id
_entity_poly.type
_entity_poly.pdbx_seq_one_letter_code
_entity_poly.pdbx_strand_id
1 'polypeptide(L)'
;FFVSSAQAEEKSKSIRALLVTGGCCHNYKYQSKALIAGVAKEAKVDWKVVNEGGSGTRAQIALYDNPSWAKGYDVVVHNECFANTADEAYIRKITKVHKAGVPAVVI
;
A
#
# COMPACT_ATOMS: atom_id res chain seq x y z
N PHE A 1 -3.65 -34.79 33.81
CA PHE A 1 -4.09 -34.47 32.44
C PHE A 1 -3.37 -33.21 31.99
N PHE A 2 -2.28 -33.35 31.23
CA PHE A 2 -1.54 -32.22 30.67
C PHE A 2 -2.26 -31.77 29.41
N VAL A 3 -2.84 -30.56 29.43
CA VAL A 3 -3.38 -29.92 28.24
C VAL A 3 -2.19 -29.45 27.40
N SER A 4 -2.10 -30.00 26.20
CA SER A 4 -1.08 -29.66 25.20
C SER A 4 -1.18 -28.19 24.83
N SER A 5 -0.09 -27.43 25.01
CA SER A 5 0.12 -26.06 24.51
C SER A 5 0.25 -26.02 22.98
N ALA A 6 -0.72 -26.58 22.25
CA ALA A 6 -0.78 -26.52 20.79
C ALA A 6 -1.40 -25.20 20.28
N GLN A 7 -1.39 -24.14 21.09
CA GLN A 7 -1.56 -22.76 20.65
C GLN A 7 -0.28 -21.98 21.00
N ALA A 8 0.86 -22.49 20.58
CA ALA A 8 2.08 -21.71 20.51
C ALA A 8 2.46 -21.63 19.03
N GLU A 9 2.27 -20.43 18.47
CA GLU A 9 2.91 -19.97 17.24
C GLU A 9 2.33 -20.52 15.91
N GLU A 10 1.08 -20.18 15.58
CA GLU A 10 0.91 -19.66 14.21
C GLU A 10 1.75 -18.39 14.18
N LYS A 11 3.01 -18.49 13.72
CA LYS A 11 3.78 -17.31 13.33
C LYS A 11 2.88 -16.54 12.39
N SER A 12 2.34 -15.41 12.84
CA SER A 12 1.46 -14.60 12.02
C SER A 12 2.18 -14.36 10.69
N LYS A 13 1.62 -14.94 9.62
CA LYS A 13 2.23 -14.87 8.31
C LYS A 13 2.41 -13.38 7.99
N SER A 14 3.61 -13.00 7.55
CA SER A 14 3.89 -11.59 7.25
C SER A 14 2.87 -11.08 6.24
N ILE A 15 2.26 -9.94 6.53
CA ILE A 15 1.33 -9.28 5.60
C ILE A 15 2.18 -8.70 4.47
N ARG A 16 1.88 -9.01 3.22
CA ARG A 16 2.55 -8.40 2.07
C ARG A 16 1.82 -7.12 1.71
N ALA A 17 2.42 -5.98 2.01
CA ALA A 17 1.81 -4.67 1.77
C ALA A 17 2.56 -3.89 0.68
N LEU A 18 1.80 -3.21 -0.17
CA LEU A 18 2.32 -2.22 -1.11
C LEU A 18 1.94 -0.82 -0.61
N LEU A 19 2.93 0.02 -0.35
CA LEU A 19 2.74 1.44 -0.07
C LEU A 19 3.03 2.24 -1.34
N VAL A 20 2.00 2.87 -1.89
CA VAL A 20 2.14 3.88 -2.93
C VAL A 20 2.16 5.25 -2.27
N THR A 21 3.14 6.07 -2.60
CA THR A 21 3.32 7.38 -1.99
C THR A 21 4.00 8.37 -2.93
N GLY A 22 3.97 9.66 -2.57
CA GLY A 22 4.54 10.74 -3.37
C GLY A 22 3.49 11.71 -3.91
N GLY A 23 3.90 12.63 -4.78
CA GLY A 23 3.06 13.74 -5.23
C GLY A 23 3.23 14.98 -4.35
N CYS A 24 2.18 15.80 -4.26
CA CYS A 24 2.27 17.10 -3.61
C CYS A 24 2.00 17.09 -2.09
N CYS A 25 2.16 18.27 -1.49
CA CYS A 25 1.40 18.71 -0.33
C CYS A 25 1.76 18.09 1.03
N HIS A 26 2.46 16.95 1.07
CA HIS A 26 2.83 16.28 2.31
C HIS A 26 4.31 15.85 2.35
N ASN A 27 4.79 15.56 3.55
CA ASN A 27 6.12 14.99 3.76
C ASN A 27 6.08 13.47 3.66
N TYR A 28 5.95 12.96 2.44
CA TYR A 28 5.84 11.53 2.17
C TYR A 28 7.01 10.70 2.65
N LYS A 29 8.23 11.26 2.61
CA LYS A 29 9.43 10.60 3.14
C LYS A 29 9.31 10.35 4.64
N TYR A 30 8.80 11.32 5.40
CA TYR A 30 8.57 11.16 6.83
C TYR A 30 7.37 10.24 7.09
N GLN A 31 6.22 10.50 6.45
CA GLN A 31 5.00 9.73 6.67
C GLN A 31 5.19 8.23 6.36
N SER A 32 5.88 7.88 5.27
CA SER A 32 6.16 6.48 4.94
C SER A 32 6.98 5.78 6.02
N LYS A 33 8.01 6.46 6.55
CA LYS A 33 8.84 5.93 7.64
C LYS A 33 8.03 5.79 8.93
N ALA A 34 7.24 6.80 9.28
CA ALA A 34 6.42 6.80 10.48
C ALA A 34 5.35 5.71 10.44
N LEU A 35 4.69 5.54 9.30
CA LEU A 35 3.71 4.47 9.06
C LEU A 35 4.36 3.09 9.23
N ILE A 36 5.45 2.83 8.52
CA ILE A 36 6.14 1.52 8.58
C ILE A 36 6.61 1.23 10.02
N ALA A 37 7.22 2.21 10.69
CA ALA A 37 7.69 2.06 12.06
C ALA A 37 6.54 1.90 13.08
N GLY A 38 5.41 2.55 12.84
CA GLY A 38 4.20 2.40 13.67
C GLY A 38 3.59 1.01 13.52
N VAL A 39 3.36 0.57 12.28
CA VAL A 39 2.78 -0.75 11.99
C VAL A 39 3.68 -1.89 12.48
N ALA A 40 5.00 -1.74 12.39
CA ALA A 40 5.95 -2.75 12.87
C ALA A 40 5.85 -3.05 14.37
N LYS A 41 5.17 -2.20 15.16
CA LYS A 41 4.90 -2.46 16.58
C LYS A 41 3.76 -3.45 16.79
N GLU A 42 2.85 -3.54 15.82
CA GLU A 42 1.59 -4.30 15.93
C GLU A 42 1.60 -5.56 15.05
N ALA A 43 2.29 -5.51 13.91
CA ALA A 43 2.28 -6.62 12.95
C ALA A 43 3.59 -6.71 12.16
N LYS A 44 3.93 -7.95 11.76
CA LYS A 44 4.98 -8.20 10.78
C LYS A 44 4.43 -7.96 9.38
N VAL A 45 5.04 -7.02 8.65
CA VAL A 45 4.61 -6.63 7.32
C VAL A 45 5.83 -6.54 6.38
N ASP A 46 5.74 -7.22 5.24
CA ASP A 46 6.72 -7.15 4.16
C ASP A 46 6.29 -6.02 3.21
N TRP A 47 6.92 -4.86 3.36
CA TRP A 47 6.59 -3.66 2.58
C TRP A 47 7.32 -3.62 1.25
N LYS A 48 6.58 -3.42 0.16
CA LYS A 48 7.10 -2.77 -1.04
C LYS A 48 6.68 -1.31 -1.00
N VAL A 49 7.63 -0.39 -1.17
CA VAL A 49 7.35 1.06 -1.24
C VAL A 49 7.59 1.54 -2.67
N VAL A 50 6.63 2.27 -3.22
CA VAL A 50 6.72 3.00 -4.48
C VAL A 50 6.52 4.47 -4.15
N ASN A 51 7.59 5.27 -4.28
CA ASN A 51 7.56 6.71 -4.04
C ASN A 51 7.78 7.44 -5.36
N GLU A 52 6.69 7.79 -6.04
CA GLU A 52 6.68 8.35 -7.39
C GLU A 52 5.67 9.51 -7.52
N GLY A 53 5.67 10.20 -8.66
CA GLY A 53 4.77 11.32 -8.94
C GLY A 53 5.30 12.71 -8.55
N GLY A 54 6.57 12.79 -8.12
CA GLY A 54 7.27 14.05 -7.90
C GLY A 54 6.67 14.87 -6.75
N SER A 55 6.68 16.20 -6.90
CA SER A 55 6.18 17.17 -5.90
C SER A 55 4.95 17.96 -6.40
N GLY A 56 4.42 17.60 -7.58
CA GLY A 56 3.31 18.28 -8.24
C GLY A 56 1.96 17.65 -7.93
N THR A 57 0.89 18.38 -8.29
CA THR A 57 -0.49 17.91 -8.14
C THR A 57 -0.95 16.99 -9.29
N ARG A 58 -0.16 16.84 -10.36
CA ARG A 58 -0.48 15.99 -11.51
C ARG A 58 0.60 14.95 -11.70
N ALA A 59 0.23 13.67 -11.68
CA ALA A 59 1.14 12.58 -11.95
C ALA A 59 0.38 11.35 -12.45
N GLN A 60 1.04 10.61 -13.34
CA GLN A 60 0.70 9.23 -13.66
C GLN A 60 1.97 8.39 -13.46
N ILE A 61 1.89 7.34 -12.66
CA ILE A 61 3.05 6.50 -12.32
C ILE A 61 3.04 5.20 -13.11
N ALA A 62 4.23 4.72 -13.51
CA ALA A 62 4.36 3.55 -14.38
C ALA A 62 3.86 2.25 -13.72
N LEU A 63 3.82 2.21 -12.39
CA LEU A 63 3.26 1.09 -11.63
C LEU A 63 1.88 0.68 -12.14
N TYR A 64 0.99 1.64 -12.38
CA TYR A 64 -0.41 1.36 -12.72
C TYR A 64 -0.61 0.93 -14.18
N ASP A 65 0.41 1.03 -15.04
CA ASP A 65 0.35 0.52 -16.41
C ASP A 65 0.47 -1.01 -16.46
N ASN A 66 0.97 -1.64 -15.40
CA ASN A 66 0.99 -3.10 -15.28
C ASN A 66 -0.37 -3.60 -14.76
N PRO A 67 -1.17 -4.38 -15.53
CA PRO A 67 -2.46 -4.88 -15.08
C PRO A 67 -2.39 -5.84 -13.87
N SER A 68 -1.21 -6.35 -13.53
CA SER A 68 -0.96 -7.21 -12.37
C SER A 68 -0.25 -6.50 -11.22
N TRP A 69 -0.19 -5.16 -11.20
CA TRP A 69 0.57 -4.38 -10.22
C TRP A 69 0.26 -4.72 -8.75
N ALA A 70 -1.00 -5.06 -8.45
CA ALA A 70 -1.46 -5.40 -7.10
C ALA A 70 -1.38 -6.91 -6.76
N LYS A 71 -1.02 -7.76 -7.74
CA LYS A 71 -1.10 -9.22 -7.57
C LYS A 71 -0.15 -9.69 -6.47
N GLY A 72 -0.70 -10.43 -5.50
CA GLY A 72 0.08 -10.99 -4.41
C GLY A 72 0.38 -10.02 -3.28
N TYR A 73 -0.21 -8.84 -3.27
CA TYR A 73 -0.29 -8.04 -2.04
C TYR A 73 -1.59 -8.39 -1.31
N ASP A 74 -1.48 -8.46 0.01
CA ASP A 74 -2.62 -8.69 0.89
C ASP A 74 -3.35 -7.37 1.17
N VAL A 75 -2.66 -6.22 1.04
CA VAL A 75 -3.23 -4.87 1.12
C VAL A 75 -2.38 -3.85 0.34
N VAL A 76 -3.03 -2.84 -0.23
CA VAL A 76 -2.38 -1.64 -0.78
C VAL A 76 -2.71 -0.44 0.10
N VAL A 77 -1.70 0.35 0.45
CA VAL A 77 -1.85 1.63 1.13
C VAL A 77 -1.57 2.74 0.12
N HIS A 78 -2.59 3.54 -0.17
CA HIS A 78 -2.51 4.74 -0.98
C HIS A 78 -2.23 5.94 -0.08
N ASN A 79 -1.02 6.46 -0.15
CA ASN A 79 -0.57 7.67 0.52
C ASN A 79 0.12 8.59 -0.50
N GLU A 80 -0.47 8.72 -1.69
CA GLU A 80 -0.06 9.61 -2.76
C GLU A 80 -1.08 10.74 -2.98
N CYS A 81 -0.61 11.96 -3.29
CA CYS A 81 -1.49 13.08 -3.64
C CYS A 81 -1.23 13.57 -5.06
N PHE A 82 -2.04 13.08 -5.98
CA PHE A 82 -2.10 13.51 -7.37
C PHE A 82 -3.37 14.32 -7.64
N ALA A 83 -3.68 15.30 -6.76
CA ALA A 83 -4.98 15.98 -6.64
C ALA A 83 -5.60 16.52 -7.95
N ASN A 84 -4.77 16.91 -8.92
CA ASN A 84 -5.21 17.46 -10.21
C ASN A 84 -5.16 16.44 -11.37
N THR A 85 -4.96 15.15 -11.07
CA THR A 85 -5.00 14.06 -12.05
C THR A 85 -6.44 13.61 -12.22
N ALA A 86 -7.07 14.00 -13.34
CA ALA A 86 -8.47 13.75 -13.63
C ALA A 86 -8.71 12.75 -14.78
N ASP A 87 -7.64 12.10 -15.27
CA ASP A 87 -7.76 11.09 -16.32
C ASP A 87 -8.48 9.84 -15.79
N GLU A 88 -9.72 9.65 -16.24
CA GLU A 88 -10.55 8.52 -15.85
C GLU A 88 -9.93 7.17 -16.23
N ALA A 89 -9.26 7.06 -17.37
CA ALA A 89 -8.68 5.80 -17.81
C ALA A 89 -7.54 5.40 -16.87
N TYR A 90 -6.73 6.37 -16.44
CA TYR A 90 -5.70 6.17 -15.42
C TYR A 90 -6.29 5.79 -14.06
N ILE A 91 -7.27 6.55 -13.56
CA ILE A 91 -7.92 6.28 -12.26
C ILE A 91 -8.59 4.89 -12.25
N ARG A 92 -9.13 4.44 -13.39
CA ARG A 92 -9.72 3.09 -13.53
C ARG A 92 -8.68 1.97 -13.44
N LYS A 93 -7.41 2.21 -13.79
CA LYS A 93 -6.33 1.21 -13.57
C LYS A 93 -6.12 0.92 -12.07
N ILE A 94 -6.31 1.93 -11.23
CA ILE A 94 -6.19 1.84 -9.77
C ILE A 94 -7.44 1.19 -9.17
N THR A 95 -8.61 1.77 -9.43
CA THR A 95 -9.86 1.34 -8.78
C THR A 95 -10.32 -0.06 -9.19
N LYS A 96 -9.98 -0.53 -10.40
CA LYS A 96 -10.40 -1.85 -10.90
C LYS A 96 -9.87 -3.01 -10.05
N VAL A 97 -8.64 -2.95 -9.53
CA VAL A 97 -8.09 -4.06 -8.72
C VAL A 97 -8.77 -4.14 -7.36
N HIS A 98 -9.12 -2.99 -6.77
CA HIS A 98 -9.84 -2.92 -5.50
C HIS A 98 -11.29 -3.35 -5.65
N LYS A 99 -11.95 -2.95 -6.75
CA LYS A 99 -13.26 -3.49 -7.13
C LYS A 99 -13.24 -5.01 -7.31
N ALA A 100 -12.11 -5.58 -7.74
CA ALA A 100 -11.91 -7.02 -7.89
C ALA A 100 -11.51 -7.73 -6.58
N GLY A 101 -11.42 -7.01 -5.45
CA GLY A 101 -11.25 -7.60 -4.12
C GLY A 101 -9.90 -7.37 -3.46
N VAL A 102 -8.96 -6.66 -4.08
CA VAL A 102 -7.71 -6.27 -3.39
C VAL A 102 -8.05 -5.26 -2.28
N PRO A 103 -7.65 -5.48 -1.02
CA PRO A 103 -7.88 -4.50 0.05
C PRO A 103 -7.10 -3.20 -0.14
N ALA A 104 -7.72 -2.07 0.23
CA ALA A 104 -7.11 -0.74 0.18
C ALA A 104 -7.21 -0.03 1.54
N VAL A 105 -6.18 0.76 1.85
CA VAL A 105 -6.22 1.84 2.86
C VAL A 105 -5.84 3.13 2.15
N VAL A 106 -6.58 4.20 2.40
CA VAL A 106 -6.32 5.53 1.80
C VAL A 106 -6.01 6.50 2.94
N ILE A 107 -4.91 7.23 2.81
CA ILE A 107 -4.40 8.20 3.80
C ILE A 107 -4.45 9.60 3.21
#